data_AF-A0A9J6PIX4-F1
#
_entry.id   AF-A0A9J6PIX4-F1
#
_cell.length_a   1.000
_cell.length_b   1.000
_cell.length_c   1.000
_cell.angle_alpha   90.00
_cell.angle_beta   90.00
_cell.angle_gamma   90.00
#
_symmetry.space_group_name_H-M   'P 1'
#
loop_
_entity.id
_entity.type
_entity.pdbx_description
1 polymer ?
#
loop_
_entity_poly.entity_id
_entity_poly.type
_entity_poly.pdbx_seq_one_letter_code
_entity_poly.pdbx_strand_id
1 'polypeptide(L)'
;MHPHDKRRRLLGLVRNCRPGWIARGGRLDTGKTYRAVHAHTESAPEAAALTAEMADLTERLTEATPPEALTDRDTLVLEAIVHTELRPAVLVQDGQFLPMPEEWAHLEGHRAAIEHALARTGRIEAEGDIDLDWVGTGFVIAEDLVATNRHVVETFASHDPVHGWHIREGVGVRVDFAEEIGGLQTREVAVTGIWGVHTHFDIAVLQMAPGGCPSPLPHAAQPARAGADVVALGYPAFDSRRNDAEVMQRIFRGIYNVKRVLPGRILSRELALYTLRHDASTLGGSSGSPVIDPATGAVVGIHFGGRYLMWNEAVDLTPRPTPSSGGS
;
A
#
# COMPACT_ATOMS: atom_id res chain seq x y z
N MET A 1 -0.37 29.08 14.83
CA MET A 1 0.76 28.82 13.91
C MET A 1 0.18 28.39 12.56
N HIS A 2 0.62 28.96 11.44
CA HIS A 2 0.03 28.65 10.12
C HIS A 2 0.35 27.19 9.72
N PRO A 3 -0.58 26.42 9.14
CA PRO A 3 -0.34 25.01 8.76
C PRO A 3 0.91 24.79 7.89
N HIS A 4 1.22 25.75 7.02
CA HIS A 4 2.42 25.73 6.18
C HIS A 4 3.75 25.79 6.96
N ASP A 5 3.79 26.53 8.08
CA ASP A 5 5.02 26.63 8.89
C ASP A 5 5.29 25.33 9.67
N LYS A 6 4.22 24.67 10.11
CA LYS A 6 4.29 23.36 10.79
C LYS A 6 4.85 22.28 9.86
N ARG A 7 4.34 22.20 8.63
CA ARG A 7 4.80 21.26 7.60
C ARG A 7 6.26 21.49 7.20
N ARG A 8 6.67 22.75 7.02
CA ARG A 8 8.07 23.10 6.71
C ARG A 8 9.04 22.66 7.81
N ARG A 9 8.69 22.89 9.09
CA ARG A 9 9.52 22.47 10.23
C ARG A 9 9.65 20.95 10.33
N LEU A 10 8.53 20.23 10.17
CA LEU A 10 8.52 18.76 10.13
C LEU A 10 9.39 18.22 8.98
N LEU A 11 9.36 18.87 7.82
CA LEU A 11 10.22 18.51 6.70
C LEU A 11 11.70 18.78 6.97
N GLY A 12 12.03 19.87 7.65
CA GLY A 12 13.39 20.13 8.15
C GLY A 12 13.87 19.02 9.07
N LEU A 13 13.06 18.64 10.06
CA LEU A 13 13.33 17.54 10.99
C LEU A 13 13.54 16.20 10.27
N VAL A 14 12.64 15.81 9.35
CA VAL A 14 12.75 14.55 8.60
C VAL A 14 13.95 14.53 7.65
N ARG A 15 14.33 15.69 7.08
CA ARG A 15 15.50 15.80 6.20
C ARG A 15 16.82 15.78 6.98
N ASN A 16 16.86 16.41 8.15
CA ASN A 16 18.05 16.49 9.01
C ASN A 16 18.26 15.23 9.85
N CYS A 17 17.17 14.56 10.23
CA CYS A 17 17.17 13.28 10.91
C CYS A 17 16.88 12.18 9.89
N ARG A 18 17.89 11.60 9.23
CA ARG A 18 17.73 10.22 8.73
C ARG A 18 17.48 9.37 9.98
N PRO A 19 16.28 8.81 10.20
CA PRO A 19 15.99 8.15 11.47
C PRO A 19 17.03 7.06 11.71
N GLY A 20 17.59 7.00 12.92
CA GLY A 20 18.68 6.09 13.26
C GLY A 20 18.34 4.60 13.08
N TRP A 21 17.09 4.24 12.77
CA TRP A 21 16.64 2.90 12.41
C TRP A 21 16.74 2.59 10.91
N ILE A 22 16.78 3.59 10.01
CA ILE A 22 17.22 3.38 8.62
C ILE A 22 18.70 2.96 8.60
N ALA A 23 19.49 3.43 9.58
CA ALA A 23 20.90 3.06 9.76
C ALA A 23 21.09 1.78 10.62
N ARG A 24 20.17 1.49 11.54
CA ARG A 24 20.18 0.30 12.39
C ARG A 24 19.17 -0.71 11.88
N GLY A 25 19.58 -1.53 10.90
CA GLY A 25 18.88 -2.74 10.48
C GLY A 25 18.81 -3.79 11.59
N GLY A 26 18.11 -3.46 12.68
CA GLY A 26 17.93 -4.29 13.84
C GLY A 26 16.93 -5.39 13.56
N ARG A 27 17.38 -6.63 13.73
CA ARG A 27 16.59 -7.85 13.68
C ARG A 27 15.46 -7.74 14.71
N LEU A 28 14.23 -7.48 14.28
CA LEU A 28 13.05 -7.65 15.11
C LEU A 28 12.96 -9.13 15.50
N ASP A 29 12.67 -9.39 16.77
CA ASP A 29 12.66 -10.72 17.37
C ASP A 29 11.74 -11.68 16.58
N THR A 30 12.34 -12.62 15.85
CA THR A 30 11.71 -13.51 14.86
C THR A 30 10.93 -14.67 15.51
N GLY A 31 10.46 -14.48 16.73
CA GLY A 31 10.07 -15.55 17.65
C GLY A 31 8.57 -15.72 17.88
N LYS A 32 7.68 -15.34 16.95
CA LYS A 32 6.25 -15.74 17.00
C LYS A 32 5.52 -15.56 15.67
N THR A 33 5.43 -16.68 14.95
CA THR A 33 4.26 -17.18 14.22
C THR A 33 3.52 -16.26 13.24
N TYR A 34 3.70 -16.60 11.97
CA TYR A 34 2.89 -16.29 10.77
C TYR A 34 1.36 -16.47 10.91
N ARG A 35 0.85 -16.95 12.05
CA ARG A 35 -0.58 -17.04 12.38
C ARG A 35 -1.15 -15.78 13.05
N ALA A 36 -0.33 -14.79 13.39
CA ALA A 36 -0.77 -13.58 14.10
C ALA A 36 -1.04 -12.35 13.19
N VAL A 37 -0.73 -12.43 11.89
CA VAL A 37 -0.85 -11.27 10.98
C VAL A 37 -2.31 -10.88 10.69
N HIS A 38 -3.27 -11.76 10.97
CA HIS A 38 -4.70 -11.49 10.75
C HIS A 38 -5.44 -10.91 11.97
N ALA A 39 -4.76 -10.48 13.03
CA ALA A 39 -5.42 -10.03 14.27
C ALA A 39 -4.80 -8.80 14.94
N HIS A 40 -4.24 -7.86 14.18
CA HIS A 40 -3.83 -6.56 14.72
C HIS A 40 -4.63 -5.42 14.09
N THR A 41 -5.95 -5.46 14.31
CA THR A 41 -6.72 -4.22 14.43
C THR A 41 -6.39 -3.61 15.79
N GLU A 42 -5.60 -2.54 15.81
CA GLU A 42 -5.51 -1.69 17.01
C GLU A 42 -6.90 -1.14 17.32
N SER A 43 -7.21 -1.06 18.61
CA SER A 43 -8.54 -0.65 19.07
C SER A 43 -8.70 0.87 18.94
N ALA A 44 -9.92 1.35 18.66
CA ALA A 44 -10.23 2.79 18.61
C ALA A 44 -9.62 3.66 19.74
N PRO A 45 -9.54 3.22 21.01
CA PRO A 45 -8.88 4.00 22.06
C PRO A 45 -7.35 4.18 21.89
N GLU A 46 -6.65 3.24 21.24
CA GLU A 46 -5.21 3.37 20.98
C GLU A 46 -4.93 4.42 19.90
N ALA A 47 -5.79 4.49 18.86
CA ALA A 47 -5.70 5.49 17.80
C ALA A 47 -5.90 6.93 18.32
N ALA A 48 -6.85 7.12 19.27
CA ALA A 48 -7.10 8.42 19.89
C ALA A 48 -5.92 8.89 20.76
N ALA A 49 -5.31 7.98 21.52
CA ALA A 49 -4.13 8.28 22.33
C ALA A 49 -2.94 8.72 21.46
N LEU A 50 -2.69 8.00 20.36
CA LEU A 50 -1.63 8.34 19.41
C LEU A 50 -1.83 9.74 18.80
N THR A 51 -3.07 10.11 18.46
CA THR A 51 -3.38 11.43 17.90
C THR A 51 -3.08 12.56 18.89
N ALA A 52 -3.38 12.39 20.17
CA ALA A 52 -3.02 13.36 21.21
C ALA A 52 -1.50 13.49 21.37
N GLU A 53 -0.77 12.37 21.34
CA GLU A 53 0.70 12.36 21.39
C GLU A 53 1.32 13.06 20.16
N MET A 54 0.74 12.89 18.97
CA MET A 54 1.20 13.61 17.77
C MET A 54 1.05 15.13 17.92
N ALA A 55 -0.04 15.59 18.53
CA ALA A 55 -0.26 17.01 18.78
C ALA A 55 0.78 17.58 19.74
N ASP A 56 1.00 16.92 20.88
CA ASP A 56 2.03 17.30 21.87
C ASP A 56 3.43 17.31 21.25
N LEU A 57 3.83 16.21 20.60
CA LEU A 57 5.16 16.11 20.00
C LEU A 57 5.39 17.22 18.99
N THR A 58 4.40 17.54 18.15
CA THR A 58 4.60 18.61 17.16
C THR A 58 4.70 20.01 17.77
N GLU A 59 4.10 20.25 18.93
CA GLU A 59 4.25 21.51 19.64
C GLU A 59 5.64 21.65 20.27
N ARG A 60 6.20 20.55 20.77
CA ARG A 60 7.53 20.52 21.39
C ARG A 60 8.68 20.53 20.37
N LEU A 61 8.51 19.93 19.19
CA LEU A 61 9.58 19.81 18.20
C LEU A 61 9.87 21.12 17.46
N THR A 62 11.16 21.40 17.27
CA THR A 62 11.66 22.52 16.46
C THR A 62 12.72 22.03 15.48
N GLU A 63 13.05 22.82 14.46
CA GLU A 63 14.11 22.47 13.50
C GLU A 63 15.49 22.29 14.16
N ALA A 64 15.69 22.85 15.35
CA ALA A 64 16.91 22.74 16.13
C ALA A 64 16.92 21.52 17.07
N THR A 65 15.82 20.76 17.17
CA THR A 65 15.75 19.57 18.03
C THR A 65 16.65 18.48 17.45
N PRO A 66 17.71 18.05 18.16
CA PRO A 66 18.61 17.04 17.64
C PRO A 66 18.00 15.63 17.78
N PRO A 67 18.33 14.68 16.87
CA PRO A 67 17.73 13.34 16.89
C PRO A 67 17.93 12.58 18.21
N GLU A 68 19.05 12.77 18.89
CA GLU A 68 19.38 12.12 20.18
C GLU A 68 18.52 12.61 21.36
N ALA A 69 17.79 13.71 21.21
CA ALA A 69 16.85 14.18 22.21
C ALA A 69 15.49 13.45 22.14
N LEU A 70 15.25 12.64 21.11
CA LEU A 70 14.00 11.90 20.92
C LEU A 70 14.05 10.57 21.69
N THR A 71 12.98 10.29 22.43
CA THR A 71 12.76 8.96 22.99
C THR A 71 12.31 7.97 21.90
N ASP A 72 12.34 6.67 22.22
CA ASP A 72 11.77 5.64 21.33
C ASP A 72 10.28 5.90 21.05
N ARG A 73 9.53 6.40 22.05
CA ARG A 73 8.12 6.77 21.87
C ARG A 73 7.97 8.01 20.98
N ASP A 74 8.78 9.04 21.16
CA ASP A 74 8.77 10.22 20.28
C ASP A 74 9.07 9.83 18.83
N THR A 75 9.94 8.84 18.61
CA THR A 75 10.25 8.33 17.27
C THR A 75 9.04 7.67 16.62
N LEU A 76 8.29 6.85 17.36
CA LEU A 76 7.04 6.23 16.89
C LEU A 76 5.96 7.28 16.56
N VAL A 77 5.82 8.29 17.42
CA VAL A 77 4.86 9.38 17.22
C VAL A 77 5.28 10.26 16.04
N LEU A 78 6.58 10.48 15.83
CA LEU A 78 7.10 11.19 14.66
C LEU A 78 6.81 10.44 13.36
N GLU A 79 6.91 9.11 13.34
CA GLU A 79 6.49 8.29 12.20
C GLU A 79 5.01 8.51 11.88
N ALA A 80 4.14 8.50 12.90
CA ALA A 80 2.72 8.78 12.73
C ALA A 80 2.46 10.16 12.11
N ILE A 81 3.24 11.18 12.50
CA ILE A 81 3.21 12.52 11.88
C ILE A 81 3.67 12.46 10.42
N VAL A 82 4.74 11.73 10.11
CA VAL A 82 5.23 11.57 8.73
C VAL A 82 4.16 10.93 7.84
N HIS A 83 3.51 9.87 8.29
CA HIS A 83 2.39 9.23 7.57
C HIS A 83 1.24 10.22 7.34
N THR A 84 0.91 11.02 8.34
CA THR A 84 -0.25 11.91 8.29
C THR A 84 -0.02 13.18 7.46
N GLU A 85 1.19 13.72 7.48
CA GLU A 85 1.49 15.03 6.87
C GLU A 85 2.30 14.93 5.56
N LEU A 86 3.08 13.85 5.38
CA LEU A 86 4.09 13.75 4.31
C LEU A 86 3.85 12.58 3.35
N ARG A 87 2.75 11.83 3.49
CA ARG A 87 2.38 10.72 2.61
C ARG A 87 1.03 11.03 1.96
N PRO A 88 1.02 11.74 0.82
CA PRO A 88 -0.21 12.15 0.18
C PRO A 88 -0.95 10.95 -0.42
N ALA A 89 -2.26 11.11 -0.61
CA ALA A 89 -3.06 10.20 -1.41
C ALA A 89 -3.56 10.95 -2.65
N VAL A 90 -2.77 10.88 -3.73
CA VAL A 90 -2.97 11.71 -4.93
C VAL A 90 -4.07 11.12 -5.80
N LEU A 91 -5.02 11.98 -6.18
CA LEU A 91 -6.16 11.62 -7.03
C LEU A 91 -5.72 11.35 -8.46
N VAL A 92 -6.47 10.49 -9.14
CA VAL A 92 -6.31 10.15 -10.56
C VAL A 92 -7.57 10.54 -11.30
N GLN A 93 -7.42 11.22 -12.42
CA GLN A 93 -8.49 11.68 -13.30
C GLN A 93 -8.04 11.54 -14.76
N ASP A 94 -8.92 11.00 -15.61
CA ASP A 94 -8.67 10.82 -17.04
C ASP A 94 -7.37 10.02 -17.34
N GLY A 95 -7.07 9.03 -16.50
CA GLY A 95 -5.87 8.19 -16.58
C GLY A 95 -4.59 8.86 -16.09
N GLN A 96 -4.65 10.08 -15.56
CA GLN A 96 -3.50 10.85 -15.10
C GLN A 96 -3.62 11.20 -13.62
N PHE A 97 -2.53 11.11 -12.86
CA PHE A 97 -2.54 11.56 -11.47
C PHE A 97 -2.35 13.07 -11.38
N LEU A 98 -3.05 13.72 -10.46
CA LEU A 98 -2.90 15.16 -10.22
C LEU A 98 -1.46 15.51 -9.80
N PRO A 99 -1.01 16.76 -9.97
CA PRO A 99 0.36 17.15 -9.62
C PRO A 99 0.76 16.76 -8.20
N MET A 100 1.97 16.20 -8.05
CA MET A 100 2.52 15.81 -6.77
C MET A 100 2.80 17.04 -5.88
N PRO A 101 2.64 16.92 -4.55
CA PRO A 101 3.15 17.92 -3.61
C PRO A 101 4.67 18.07 -3.71
N GLU A 102 5.20 19.22 -3.27
CA GLU A 102 6.62 19.59 -3.37
C GLU A 102 7.59 18.49 -2.90
N GLU A 103 7.25 17.76 -1.83
CA GLU A 103 8.09 16.73 -1.24
C GLU A 103 8.22 15.47 -2.12
N TRP A 104 7.28 15.29 -3.04
CA TRP A 104 7.18 14.17 -3.97
C TRP A 104 7.28 14.62 -5.44
N ALA A 105 7.58 15.90 -5.69
CA ALA A 105 7.64 16.48 -7.02
C ALA A 105 8.72 15.81 -7.91
N HIS A 106 9.74 15.18 -7.33
CA HIS A 106 10.73 14.41 -8.09
C HIS A 106 10.13 13.18 -8.78
N LEU A 107 9.00 12.64 -8.29
CA LEU A 107 8.29 11.55 -8.95
C LEU A 107 7.65 11.95 -10.28
N GLU A 108 7.48 13.26 -10.54
CA GLU A 108 7.00 13.76 -11.84
C GLU A 108 7.96 13.39 -12.98
N GLY A 109 9.27 13.24 -12.70
CA GLY A 109 10.24 12.71 -13.65
C GLY A 109 10.00 11.25 -14.05
N HIS A 110 9.12 10.55 -13.34
CA HIS A 110 8.74 9.16 -13.55
C HIS A 110 7.25 8.97 -13.88
N ARG A 111 6.54 10.07 -14.18
CA ARG A 111 5.09 10.09 -14.42
C ARG A 111 4.61 9.00 -15.38
N ALA A 112 5.25 8.86 -16.54
CA ALA A 112 4.84 7.90 -17.55
C ALA A 112 4.88 6.44 -17.06
N ALA A 113 5.86 6.08 -16.22
CA ALA A 113 5.96 4.74 -15.65
C ALA A 113 4.88 4.48 -14.59
N ILE A 114 4.58 5.50 -13.76
CA ILE A 114 3.50 5.44 -12.77
C ILE A 114 2.13 5.36 -13.46
N GLU A 115 1.88 6.17 -14.49
CA GLU A 115 0.63 6.16 -15.27
C GLU A 115 0.46 4.86 -16.07
N HIS A 116 1.55 4.31 -16.59
CA HIS A 116 1.55 2.96 -17.15
C HIS A 116 1.08 1.96 -16.09
N ALA A 117 1.60 2.03 -14.87
CA ALA A 117 1.17 1.12 -13.81
C ALA A 117 -0.28 1.34 -13.33
N LEU A 118 -0.73 2.60 -13.29
CA LEU A 118 -2.12 2.97 -12.97
C LEU A 118 -3.14 2.35 -13.93
N ALA A 119 -2.84 2.33 -15.22
CA ALA A 119 -3.71 1.76 -16.24
C ALA A 119 -3.86 0.23 -16.14
N ARG A 120 -3.02 -0.44 -15.34
CA ARG A 120 -2.94 -1.89 -15.16
C ARG A 120 -3.35 -2.33 -13.75
N THR A 121 -3.85 -1.38 -12.96
CA THR A 121 -4.30 -1.58 -11.59
C THR A 121 -5.80 -1.28 -11.52
N GLY A 122 -6.58 -2.26 -11.08
CA GLY A 122 -8.04 -2.19 -11.07
C GLY A 122 -8.66 -2.50 -9.70
N ARG A 123 -9.87 -1.97 -9.47
CA ARG A 123 -10.69 -2.29 -8.30
C ARG A 123 -11.38 -3.62 -8.55
N ILE A 124 -11.32 -4.52 -7.59
CA ILE A 124 -12.06 -5.79 -7.66
C ILE A 124 -13.44 -5.56 -7.08
N GLU A 125 -14.44 -5.71 -7.94
CA GLU A 125 -15.85 -5.53 -7.62
C GLU A 125 -16.56 -6.86 -7.61
N ALA A 126 -17.57 -6.97 -6.75
CA ALA A 126 -18.41 -8.14 -6.64
C ALA A 126 -19.88 -7.72 -6.60
N GLU A 127 -20.76 -8.55 -7.17
CA GLU A 127 -22.19 -8.31 -7.21
C GLU A 127 -22.98 -9.61 -7.11
N GLY A 128 -24.29 -9.49 -6.90
CA GLY A 128 -25.20 -10.63 -6.73
C GLY A 128 -25.32 -11.03 -5.27
N ASP A 129 -25.13 -12.30 -4.95
CA ASP A 129 -25.31 -12.85 -3.59
C ASP A 129 -24.11 -12.55 -2.67
N ILE A 130 -23.78 -11.26 -2.52
CA ILE A 130 -22.70 -10.74 -1.68
C ILE A 130 -23.03 -9.33 -1.16
N ASP A 131 -22.74 -9.07 0.12
CA ASP A 131 -23.01 -7.77 0.77
C ASP A 131 -21.91 -6.71 0.54
N LEU A 132 -21.02 -6.92 -0.44
CA LEU A 132 -19.87 -6.08 -0.71
C LEU A 132 -19.81 -5.71 -2.20
N ASP A 133 -19.95 -4.43 -2.51
CA ASP A 133 -19.84 -3.91 -3.88
C ASP A 133 -18.40 -3.97 -4.41
N TRP A 134 -17.40 -3.89 -3.52
CA TRP A 134 -15.98 -4.07 -3.83
C TRP A 134 -15.23 -4.71 -2.68
N VAL A 135 -14.15 -5.41 -3.02
CA VAL A 135 -13.45 -6.33 -2.10
C VAL A 135 -11.95 -6.08 -2.00
N GLY A 136 -11.36 -5.36 -2.96
CA GLY A 136 -9.93 -5.05 -2.95
C GLY A 136 -9.42 -4.44 -4.25
N THR A 137 -8.11 -4.52 -4.44
CA THR A 137 -7.37 -4.07 -5.61
C THR A 137 -6.67 -5.27 -6.26
N GLY A 138 -6.47 -5.21 -7.58
CA GLY A 138 -5.62 -6.16 -8.29
C GLY A 138 -4.85 -5.49 -9.42
N PHE A 139 -3.85 -6.18 -9.95
CA PHE A 139 -3.05 -5.70 -11.08
C PHE A 139 -2.65 -6.81 -12.04
N VAL A 140 -2.46 -6.46 -13.30
CA VAL A 140 -2.16 -7.43 -14.36
C VAL A 140 -0.71 -7.94 -14.25
N ILE A 141 -0.54 -9.26 -14.17
CA ILE A 141 0.77 -9.93 -14.08
C ILE A 141 1.13 -10.77 -15.31
N ALA A 142 0.12 -11.19 -16.08
CA ALA A 142 0.31 -11.84 -17.38
C ALA A 142 -0.94 -11.58 -18.24
N GLU A 143 -0.94 -12.10 -19.48
CA GLU A 143 -2.13 -12.08 -20.34
C GLU A 143 -3.32 -12.69 -19.59
N ASP A 144 -4.36 -11.88 -19.40
CA ASP A 144 -5.60 -12.21 -18.70
C ASP A 144 -5.43 -12.78 -17.28
N LEU A 145 -4.31 -12.47 -16.60
CA LEU A 145 -4.07 -12.84 -15.20
C LEU A 145 -3.87 -11.60 -14.34
N VAL A 146 -4.68 -11.51 -13.28
CA VAL A 146 -4.63 -10.43 -12.29
C VAL A 146 -4.21 -10.98 -10.94
N ALA A 147 -3.15 -10.41 -10.34
CA ALA A 147 -2.76 -10.71 -8.98
C ALA A 147 -3.54 -9.86 -7.98
N THR A 148 -3.84 -10.45 -6.82
CA THR A 148 -4.42 -9.78 -5.65
C THR A 148 -4.03 -10.55 -4.37
N ASN A 149 -4.65 -10.25 -3.24
CA ASN A 149 -4.46 -11.00 -2.01
C ASN A 149 -5.39 -12.22 -1.90
N ARG A 150 -4.96 -13.24 -1.16
CA ARG A 150 -5.81 -14.39 -0.84
C ARG A 150 -7.04 -13.95 -0.07
N HIS A 151 -6.90 -13.09 0.93
CA HIS A 151 -8.04 -12.66 1.74
C HIS A 151 -9.08 -11.85 0.94
N VAL A 152 -8.68 -11.23 -0.18
CA VAL A 152 -9.63 -10.59 -1.11
C VAL A 152 -10.45 -11.66 -1.81
N VAL A 153 -9.83 -12.73 -2.30
CA VAL A 153 -10.54 -13.87 -2.93
C VAL A 153 -11.46 -14.58 -1.95
N GLU A 154 -11.04 -14.76 -0.70
CA GLU A 154 -11.86 -15.35 0.37
C GLU A 154 -13.19 -14.61 0.62
N THR A 155 -13.31 -13.34 0.20
CA THR A 155 -14.57 -12.59 0.35
C THR A 155 -15.68 -13.08 -0.58
N PHE A 156 -15.36 -13.57 -1.78
CA PHE A 156 -16.34 -13.95 -2.82
C PHE A 156 -16.22 -15.41 -3.29
N ALA A 157 -15.16 -16.11 -2.89
CA ALA A 157 -14.90 -17.48 -3.28
C ALA A 157 -15.13 -18.48 -2.14
N SER A 158 -15.26 -19.75 -2.52
CA SER A 158 -15.22 -20.90 -1.63
C SER A 158 -14.10 -21.85 -2.05
N HIS A 159 -13.66 -22.69 -1.12
CA HIS A 159 -12.73 -23.77 -1.39
C HIS A 159 -13.29 -25.08 -0.88
N ASP A 160 -13.38 -26.08 -1.75
CA ASP A 160 -13.79 -27.44 -1.37
C ASP A 160 -12.90 -28.52 -2.04
N PRO A 161 -12.86 -29.76 -1.50
CA PRO A 161 -11.99 -30.81 -2.02
C PRO A 161 -12.28 -31.29 -3.45
N VAL A 162 -13.48 -31.03 -3.97
CA VAL A 162 -13.95 -31.49 -5.29
C VAL A 162 -13.64 -30.45 -6.36
N HIS A 163 -13.97 -29.19 -6.10
CA HIS A 163 -13.83 -28.11 -7.10
C HIS A 163 -12.61 -27.22 -6.88
N GLY A 164 -11.92 -27.36 -5.74
CA GLY A 164 -10.88 -26.42 -5.34
C GLY A 164 -11.44 -25.02 -5.11
N TRP A 165 -10.63 -24.00 -5.37
CA TRP A 165 -11.06 -22.60 -5.31
C TRP A 165 -12.00 -22.27 -6.46
N HIS A 166 -13.20 -21.79 -6.14
CA HIS A 166 -14.20 -21.36 -7.11
C HIS A 166 -14.98 -20.15 -6.60
N ILE A 167 -15.48 -19.32 -7.51
CA ILE A 167 -16.37 -18.21 -7.18
C ILE A 167 -17.69 -18.80 -6.69
N ARG A 168 -18.26 -18.26 -5.61
CA ARG A 168 -19.54 -18.74 -5.07
C ARG A 168 -20.65 -18.60 -6.11
N GLU A 169 -21.57 -19.56 -6.13
CA GLU A 169 -22.76 -19.50 -6.96
C GLU A 169 -23.55 -18.21 -6.69
N GLY A 170 -24.06 -17.57 -7.73
CA GLY A 170 -24.79 -16.30 -7.63
C GLY A 170 -23.92 -15.05 -7.49
N VAL A 171 -22.59 -15.18 -7.43
CA VAL A 171 -21.66 -14.03 -7.32
C VAL A 171 -20.98 -13.75 -8.66
N GLY A 172 -21.13 -12.52 -9.16
CA GLY A 172 -20.36 -11.97 -10.27
C GLY A 172 -19.15 -11.20 -9.76
N VAL A 173 -17.99 -11.32 -10.43
CA VAL A 173 -16.77 -10.61 -10.05
C VAL A 173 -16.13 -9.99 -11.29
N ARG A 174 -15.66 -8.75 -11.16
CA ARG A 174 -15.00 -7.99 -12.23
C ARG A 174 -13.85 -7.14 -11.68
N VAL A 175 -12.94 -6.77 -12.56
CA VAL A 175 -11.87 -5.80 -12.28
C VAL A 175 -12.15 -4.54 -13.07
N ASP A 176 -12.41 -3.42 -12.41
CA ASP A 176 -12.53 -2.11 -13.05
C ASP A 176 -11.19 -1.37 -13.04
N PHE A 177 -10.63 -1.16 -14.23
CA PHE A 177 -9.39 -0.42 -14.44
C PHE A 177 -9.56 1.10 -14.55
N ALA A 178 -10.76 1.67 -14.38
CA ALA A 178 -11.03 3.10 -14.64
C ALA A 178 -11.64 3.89 -13.47
N GLU A 179 -11.98 3.25 -12.35
CA GLU A 179 -12.66 3.89 -11.21
C GLU A 179 -11.88 5.08 -10.60
N GLU A 180 -12.03 6.27 -11.18
CA GLU A 180 -11.26 7.49 -10.95
C GLU A 180 -12.18 8.63 -10.49
N ILE A 181 -11.61 9.72 -9.94
CA ILE A 181 -12.46 10.82 -9.49
C ILE A 181 -13.16 11.47 -10.70
N GLY A 182 -14.50 11.57 -10.64
CA GLY A 182 -15.30 12.13 -11.71
C GLY A 182 -15.33 11.27 -12.98
N GLY A 183 -14.85 10.02 -12.91
CA GLY A 183 -14.90 9.08 -14.03
C GLY A 183 -16.33 8.78 -14.45
N LEU A 184 -16.59 8.88 -15.76
CA LEU A 184 -17.84 8.42 -16.38
C LEU A 184 -17.66 7.15 -17.19
N GLN A 185 -16.41 6.69 -17.34
CA GLN A 185 -16.07 5.48 -18.07
C GLN A 185 -15.73 4.37 -17.08
N THR A 186 -16.30 3.19 -17.31
CA THR A 186 -15.87 1.96 -16.65
C THR A 186 -14.99 1.17 -17.61
N ARG A 187 -13.97 0.49 -17.08
CA ARG A 187 -13.13 -0.46 -17.83
C ARG A 187 -13.13 -1.77 -17.09
N GLU A 188 -14.30 -2.39 -17.10
CA GLU A 188 -14.57 -3.63 -16.38
C GLU A 188 -14.19 -4.85 -17.23
N VAL A 189 -13.46 -5.76 -16.61
CA VAL A 189 -13.13 -7.07 -17.17
C VAL A 189 -13.64 -8.14 -16.23
N ALA A 190 -14.47 -9.05 -16.73
CA ALA A 190 -15.02 -10.13 -15.91
C ALA A 190 -13.93 -11.09 -15.44
N VAL A 191 -14.02 -11.51 -14.17
CA VAL A 191 -13.24 -12.62 -13.63
C VAL A 191 -13.97 -13.91 -14.01
N THR A 192 -13.32 -14.77 -14.78
CA THR A 192 -13.89 -16.04 -15.27
C THR A 192 -13.52 -17.23 -14.38
N GLY A 193 -12.55 -17.05 -13.47
CA GLY A 193 -12.17 -18.08 -12.51
C GLY A 193 -11.04 -17.64 -11.59
N ILE A 194 -10.61 -18.58 -10.76
CA ILE A 194 -9.47 -18.42 -9.85
C ILE A 194 -8.34 -19.30 -10.38
N TRP A 195 -7.28 -18.67 -10.86
CA TRP A 195 -6.12 -19.40 -11.40
C TRP A 195 -5.35 -20.12 -10.28
N GLY A 196 -5.23 -19.47 -9.13
CA GLY A 196 -4.62 -20.09 -7.96
C GLY A 196 -4.61 -19.19 -6.73
N VAL A 197 -4.55 -19.81 -5.57
CA VAL A 197 -4.47 -19.13 -4.26
C VAL A 197 -3.29 -19.72 -3.49
N HIS A 198 -2.40 -18.86 -3.03
CA HIS A 198 -1.21 -19.29 -2.32
C HIS A 198 -1.53 -19.66 -0.86
N THR A 199 -1.02 -20.80 -0.40
CA THR A 199 -1.37 -21.37 0.92
C THR A 199 -0.67 -20.69 2.10
N HIS A 200 0.51 -20.10 1.86
CA HIS A 200 1.27 -19.40 2.89
C HIS A 200 1.11 -17.89 2.72
N PHE A 201 1.76 -17.32 1.71
CA PHE A 201 1.64 -15.90 1.34
C PHE A 201 0.23 -15.49 0.96
N ASP A 202 -0.12 -14.26 1.31
CA ASP A 202 -1.41 -13.64 1.03
C ASP A 202 -1.48 -13.17 -0.42
N ILE A 203 -1.43 -14.13 -1.34
CA ILE A 203 -1.41 -13.93 -2.78
C ILE A 203 -2.46 -14.83 -3.41
N ALA A 204 -3.22 -14.28 -4.34
CA ALA A 204 -4.06 -15.03 -5.26
C ALA A 204 -3.95 -14.47 -6.68
N VAL A 205 -4.28 -15.31 -7.65
CA VAL A 205 -4.31 -14.96 -9.07
C VAL A 205 -5.68 -15.29 -9.62
N LEU A 206 -6.29 -14.29 -10.25
CA LEU A 206 -7.57 -14.36 -10.91
C LEU A 206 -7.38 -14.59 -12.40
N GLN A 207 -8.23 -15.43 -12.98
CA GLN A 207 -8.34 -15.60 -14.43
C GLN A 207 -9.39 -14.61 -14.95
N MET A 208 -9.00 -13.79 -15.91
CA MET A 208 -9.84 -12.77 -16.52
C MET A 208 -10.46 -13.28 -17.83
N ALA A 209 -11.50 -12.59 -18.30
CA ALA A 209 -12.06 -12.82 -19.63
C ALA A 209 -10.99 -12.56 -20.72
N PRO A 210 -10.86 -13.46 -21.71
CA PRO A 210 -9.79 -13.36 -22.71
C PRO A 210 -9.72 -12.03 -23.46
N GLY A 211 -8.53 -11.46 -23.58
CA GLY A 211 -8.26 -10.21 -24.31
C GLY A 211 -8.84 -8.95 -23.66
N GLY A 212 -9.36 -9.06 -22.42
CA GLY A 212 -9.92 -7.92 -21.68
C GLY A 212 -8.85 -7.11 -20.94
N CYS A 213 -7.73 -7.72 -20.57
CA CYS A 213 -6.70 -7.06 -19.79
C CYS A 213 -5.71 -6.23 -20.63
N PRO A 214 -5.20 -5.09 -20.08
CA PRO A 214 -4.02 -4.43 -20.62
C PRO A 214 -2.77 -5.32 -20.55
N SER A 215 -1.66 -4.85 -21.14
CA SER A 215 -0.37 -5.54 -21.01
C SER A 215 0.08 -5.65 -19.54
N PRO A 216 0.77 -6.74 -19.14
CA PRO A 216 1.16 -6.96 -17.75
C PRO A 216 2.19 -5.93 -17.26
N LEU A 217 2.25 -5.78 -15.93
CA LEU A 217 3.31 -5.00 -15.29
C LEU A 217 4.64 -5.74 -15.33
N PRO A 218 5.76 -5.01 -15.50
CA PRO A 218 7.08 -5.61 -15.34
C PRO A 218 7.30 -5.97 -13.87
N HIS A 219 8.09 -7.03 -13.64
CA HIS A 219 8.58 -7.38 -12.31
C HIS A 219 9.94 -6.74 -12.04
N ALA A 220 10.18 -6.33 -10.79
CA ALA A 220 11.45 -5.72 -10.43
C ALA A 220 12.61 -6.70 -10.65
N ALA A 221 13.61 -6.28 -11.43
CA ALA A 221 14.80 -7.09 -11.72
C ALA A 221 15.85 -7.04 -10.60
N GLN A 222 15.70 -6.11 -9.64
CA GLN A 222 16.65 -5.88 -8.56
C GLN A 222 15.94 -5.90 -7.21
N PRO A 223 16.63 -6.31 -6.13
CA PRO A 223 16.07 -6.27 -4.79
C PRO A 223 15.75 -4.83 -4.39
N ALA A 224 14.56 -4.61 -3.83
CA ALA A 224 14.18 -3.31 -3.29
C ALA A 224 15.12 -2.90 -2.13
N ARG A 225 15.37 -1.60 -1.94
CA ARG A 225 16.30 -1.09 -0.90
C ARG A 225 15.53 -0.25 0.12
N ALA A 226 15.89 -0.37 1.40
CA ALA A 226 15.38 0.53 2.43
C ALA A 226 15.70 1.99 2.08
N GLY A 227 14.74 2.88 2.31
CA GLY A 227 14.78 4.29 1.94
C GLY A 227 14.51 4.59 0.46
N ALA A 228 14.41 3.59 -0.42
CA ALA A 228 14.02 3.83 -1.81
C ALA A 228 12.55 4.23 -1.88
N ASP A 229 12.24 5.15 -2.79
CA ASP A 229 10.88 5.56 -3.06
C ASP A 229 10.11 4.43 -3.74
N VAL A 230 8.84 4.31 -3.38
CA VAL A 230 7.87 3.38 -3.95
C VAL A 230 6.55 4.10 -4.14
N VAL A 231 5.72 3.55 -5.00
CA VAL A 231 4.34 3.99 -5.17
C VAL A 231 3.43 2.79 -4.99
N ALA A 232 2.45 2.89 -4.09
CA ALA A 232 1.32 1.98 -4.07
C ALA A 232 0.18 2.56 -4.92
N LEU A 233 -0.50 1.71 -5.67
CA LEU A 233 -1.62 2.10 -6.55
C LEU A 233 -2.86 1.34 -6.12
N GLY A 234 -3.94 2.02 -5.75
CA GLY A 234 -5.12 1.31 -5.30
C GLY A 234 -6.30 2.20 -4.95
N TYR A 235 -7.26 1.62 -4.22
CA TYR A 235 -8.57 2.21 -3.97
C TYR A 235 -8.84 2.31 -2.46
N PRO A 236 -8.24 3.29 -1.75
CA PRO A 236 -8.48 3.49 -0.33
C PRO A 236 -9.95 3.77 -0.04
N ALA A 237 -10.56 2.89 0.74
CA ALA A 237 -11.94 2.96 1.16
C ALA A 237 -12.07 3.63 2.53
N PHE A 238 -13.24 4.22 2.78
CA PHE A 238 -13.55 4.78 4.08
C PHE A 238 -13.67 3.66 5.12
N ASP A 239 -12.84 3.67 6.16
CA ASP A 239 -12.92 2.72 7.28
C ASP A 239 -12.58 3.38 8.63
N SER A 240 -13.56 4.09 9.19
CA SER A 240 -13.44 4.75 10.51
C SER A 240 -13.49 3.79 11.70
N ARG A 241 -13.65 2.48 11.48
CA ARG A 241 -13.60 1.48 12.56
C ARG A 241 -12.17 1.15 12.96
N ARG A 242 -11.23 1.29 12.02
CA ARG A 242 -9.82 0.92 12.17
C ARG A 242 -8.87 2.12 12.14
N ASN A 243 -9.36 3.29 11.73
CA ASN A 243 -8.54 4.48 11.51
C ASN A 243 -9.23 5.71 12.10
N ASP A 244 -8.44 6.70 12.51
CA ASP A 244 -8.97 7.98 12.98
C ASP A 244 -9.57 8.78 11.83
N ALA A 245 -10.80 9.27 12.00
CA ALA A 245 -11.55 9.96 10.95
C ALA A 245 -10.93 11.32 10.56
N GLU A 246 -10.29 12.03 11.49
CA GLU A 246 -9.62 13.30 11.20
C GLU A 246 -8.33 13.07 10.40
N VAL A 247 -7.57 12.03 10.75
CA VAL A 247 -6.38 11.61 9.99
C VAL A 247 -6.80 11.18 8.58
N MET A 248 -7.84 10.37 8.45
CA MET A 248 -8.38 9.99 7.14
C MET A 248 -8.84 11.21 6.34
N GLN A 249 -9.54 12.16 6.95
CA GLN A 249 -9.96 13.40 6.29
C GLN A 249 -8.74 14.22 5.85
N ARG A 250 -7.68 14.26 6.66
CA ARG A 250 -6.45 14.98 6.35
C ARG A 250 -5.63 14.31 5.24
N ILE A 251 -5.59 13.00 5.13
CA ILE A 251 -4.82 12.36 4.05
C ILE A 251 -5.67 12.30 2.78
N PHE A 252 -6.92 11.85 2.90
CA PHE A 252 -7.76 11.49 1.77
C PHE A 252 -8.72 12.58 1.30
N ARG A 253 -8.83 13.69 2.04
CA ARG A 253 -9.65 14.87 1.73
C ARG A 253 -11.14 14.57 1.57
N GLY A 254 -11.63 13.58 2.30
CA GLY A 254 -13.05 13.20 2.27
C GLY A 254 -13.50 12.47 1.00
N ILE A 255 -12.56 12.13 0.12
CA ILE A 255 -12.83 11.39 -1.12
C ILE A 255 -12.28 9.97 -0.90
N TYR A 256 -13.06 8.94 -1.23
CA TYR A 256 -12.70 7.53 -1.00
C TYR A 256 -13.19 6.66 -2.16
N ASN A 257 -12.79 5.40 -2.18
CA ASN A 257 -13.21 4.38 -3.16
C ASN A 257 -12.79 4.67 -4.61
N VAL A 258 -11.99 5.71 -4.85
CA VAL A 258 -11.43 6.07 -6.16
C VAL A 258 -9.97 5.67 -6.25
N LYS A 259 -9.47 5.46 -7.47
CA LYS A 259 -8.07 5.17 -7.76
C LYS A 259 -7.16 6.28 -7.26
N ARG A 260 -6.04 5.89 -6.64
CA ARG A 260 -5.03 6.81 -6.12
C ARG A 260 -3.61 6.36 -6.38
N VAL A 261 -2.73 7.36 -6.49
CA VAL A 261 -1.29 7.21 -6.39
C VAL A 261 -0.88 7.52 -4.96
N LEU A 262 -0.26 6.54 -4.29
CA LEU A 262 0.11 6.59 -2.89
C LEU A 262 1.63 6.49 -2.79
N PRO A 263 2.37 7.61 -2.91
CA PRO A 263 3.81 7.59 -2.79
C PRO A 263 4.24 7.32 -1.35
N GLY A 264 5.34 6.60 -1.22
CA GLY A 264 5.97 6.25 0.05
C GLY A 264 7.40 5.76 -0.17
N ARG A 265 7.97 5.17 0.87
CA ARG A 265 9.32 4.62 0.91
C ARG A 265 9.30 3.25 1.52
N ILE A 266 10.27 2.44 1.11
CA ILE A 266 10.55 1.18 1.78
C ILE A 266 11.20 1.47 3.12
N LEU A 267 10.62 0.94 4.20
CA LEU A 267 11.16 1.07 5.54
C LEU A 267 12.15 -0.06 5.84
N SER A 268 11.76 -1.29 5.52
CA SER A 268 12.57 -2.48 5.77
C SER A 268 12.16 -3.65 4.88
N ARG A 269 13.01 -4.68 4.87
CA ARG A 269 12.75 -5.95 4.20
C ARG A 269 13.11 -7.11 5.11
N GLU A 270 12.21 -8.07 5.20
CA GLU A 270 12.35 -9.27 6.02
C GLU A 270 12.43 -10.48 5.08
N LEU A 271 13.61 -10.72 4.51
CA LEU A 271 13.84 -11.73 3.47
C LEU A 271 13.41 -13.16 3.88
N ALA A 272 13.50 -13.48 5.17
CA ALA A 272 13.08 -14.78 5.69
C ALA A 272 11.55 -14.95 5.67
N LEU A 273 10.81 -13.84 5.74
CA LEU A 273 9.35 -13.82 5.78
C LEU A 273 8.72 -13.44 4.43
N TYR A 274 9.54 -13.05 3.45
CA TYR A 274 9.08 -12.48 2.18
C TYR A 274 8.17 -11.26 2.39
N THR A 275 8.54 -10.41 3.36
CA THR A 275 7.78 -9.20 3.69
C THR A 275 8.61 -7.96 3.42
N LEU A 276 8.01 -6.98 2.76
CA LEU A 276 8.52 -5.63 2.57
C LEU A 276 7.62 -4.68 3.37
N ARG A 277 8.23 -3.78 4.16
CA ARG A 277 7.51 -2.71 4.84
C ARG A 277 7.64 -1.40 4.08
N HIS A 278 6.55 -0.66 3.94
CA HIS A 278 6.53 0.66 3.29
C HIS A 278 5.65 1.65 4.07
N ASP A 279 5.74 2.94 3.75
CA ASP A 279 4.99 3.99 4.45
C ASP A 279 4.00 4.77 3.56
N ALA A 280 3.62 4.21 2.40
CA ALA A 280 2.56 4.79 1.58
C ALA A 280 1.20 4.79 2.31
N SER A 281 0.39 5.84 2.16
CA SER A 281 -0.90 5.99 2.86
C SER A 281 -2.01 5.12 2.28
N THR A 282 -2.13 3.88 2.74
CA THR A 282 -3.19 2.95 2.34
C THR A 282 -4.35 2.92 3.35
N LEU A 283 -5.50 2.37 2.95
CA LEU A 283 -6.64 2.05 3.84
C LEU A 283 -7.21 0.68 3.45
N GLY A 284 -8.33 0.28 4.08
CA GLY A 284 -9.17 -0.80 3.55
C GLY A 284 -9.44 -0.59 2.06
N GLY A 285 -9.59 -1.66 1.28
CA GLY A 285 -9.71 -1.59 -0.19
C GLY A 285 -8.38 -1.50 -0.94
N SER A 286 -7.28 -1.04 -0.30
CA SER A 286 -5.94 -1.09 -0.90
C SER A 286 -5.31 -2.50 -0.91
N SER A 287 -5.88 -3.49 -0.21
CA SER A 287 -5.41 -4.87 -0.27
C SER A 287 -5.29 -5.35 -1.72
N GLY A 288 -4.14 -5.89 -2.09
CA GLY A 288 -3.82 -6.38 -3.43
C GLY A 288 -3.22 -5.31 -4.34
N SER A 289 -3.06 -4.06 -3.86
CA SER A 289 -2.39 -2.99 -4.59
C SER A 289 -0.96 -3.39 -4.94
N PRO A 290 -0.51 -3.17 -6.18
CA PRO A 290 0.91 -3.26 -6.49
C PRO A 290 1.65 -2.14 -5.76
N VAL A 291 2.77 -2.51 -5.14
CA VAL A 291 3.82 -1.57 -4.75
C VAL A 291 4.85 -1.61 -5.86
N ILE A 292 5.14 -0.46 -6.48
CA ILE A 292 6.02 -0.35 -7.63
C ILE A 292 7.24 0.53 -7.33
N ASP A 293 8.34 0.25 -8.03
CA ASP A 293 9.43 1.21 -8.24
C ASP A 293 8.94 2.29 -9.21
N PRO A 294 8.88 3.57 -8.81
CA PRO A 294 8.37 4.63 -9.65
C PRO A 294 9.19 4.80 -10.93
N ALA A 295 10.51 4.59 -10.89
CA ALA A 295 11.38 4.85 -12.03
C ALA A 295 11.17 3.87 -13.18
N THR A 296 10.78 2.63 -12.87
CA THR A 296 10.63 1.55 -13.84
C THR A 296 9.18 1.12 -14.06
N GLY A 297 8.28 1.47 -13.14
CA GLY A 297 6.91 0.95 -13.09
C GLY A 297 6.85 -0.53 -12.69
N ALA A 298 7.98 -1.10 -12.24
CA ALA A 298 8.10 -2.51 -11.95
C ALA A 298 7.58 -2.84 -10.55
N VAL A 299 6.84 -3.94 -10.45
CA VAL A 299 6.27 -4.41 -9.19
C VAL A 299 7.38 -4.92 -8.27
N VAL A 300 7.45 -4.36 -7.06
CA VAL A 300 8.33 -4.79 -5.97
C VAL A 300 7.58 -5.59 -4.91
N GLY A 301 6.26 -5.44 -4.80
CA GLY A 301 5.46 -6.21 -3.86
C GLY A 301 3.95 -6.05 -4.03
N ILE A 302 3.19 -6.83 -3.25
CA ILE A 302 1.72 -6.76 -3.18
C ILE A 302 1.33 -6.34 -1.76
N HIS A 303 0.76 -5.15 -1.61
CA HIS A 303 0.27 -4.66 -0.32
C HIS A 303 -0.85 -5.56 0.22
N PHE A 304 -0.80 -5.91 1.51
CA PHE A 304 -1.83 -6.76 2.13
C PHE A 304 -2.31 -6.30 3.50
N GLY A 305 -1.62 -5.36 4.14
CA GLY A 305 -1.99 -4.89 5.47
C GLY A 305 -1.00 -3.89 6.03
N GLY A 306 -1.10 -3.63 7.33
CA GLY A 306 -0.23 -2.68 8.01
C GLY A 306 -0.59 -2.52 9.47
N ARG A 307 0.25 -1.77 10.16
CA ARG A 307 0.01 -1.28 11.51
C ARG A 307 -0.24 0.22 11.46
N TYR A 308 -1.38 0.64 11.99
CA TYR A 308 -1.89 2.00 11.90
C TYR A 308 -0.81 3.03 12.27
N LEU A 309 -0.56 3.98 11.36
CA LEU A 309 0.42 5.07 11.49
C LEU A 309 1.88 4.64 11.79
N MET A 310 2.23 3.37 11.61
CA MET A 310 3.58 2.87 11.81
C MET A 310 4.18 2.38 10.50
N TRP A 311 3.57 1.38 9.87
CA TRP A 311 4.01 0.86 8.58
C TRP A 311 2.91 0.08 7.88
N ASN A 312 3.07 -0.08 6.57
CA ASN A 312 2.32 -0.99 5.73
C ASN A 312 3.19 -2.16 5.31
N GLU A 313 2.57 -3.29 5.05
CA GLU A 313 3.20 -4.56 4.70
C GLU A 313 2.77 -5.00 3.30
N ALA A 314 3.75 -5.51 2.57
CA ALA A 314 3.57 -6.10 1.26
C ALA A 314 4.32 -7.43 1.18
N VAL A 315 3.82 -8.37 0.40
CA VAL A 315 4.60 -9.56 0.05
C VAL A 315 5.73 -9.09 -0.87
N ASP A 316 6.98 -9.35 -0.50
CA ASP A 316 8.18 -8.98 -1.27
C ASP A 316 8.29 -9.90 -2.50
N LEU A 317 8.14 -9.30 -3.69
CA LEU A 317 8.24 -9.99 -4.97
C LEU A 317 9.59 -9.78 -5.65
N THR A 318 10.53 -9.09 -5.00
CA THR A 318 11.83 -8.79 -5.60
C THR A 318 12.79 -9.97 -5.50
N PRO A 319 13.78 -10.06 -6.42
CA PRO A 319 14.81 -11.08 -6.36
C PRO A 319 15.57 -11.05 -5.03
N ARG A 320 16.05 -12.22 -4.61
CA ARG A 320 16.96 -12.30 -3.47
C ARG A 320 18.32 -11.72 -3.88
N PRO A 321 18.98 -10.94 -3.00
CA PRO A 321 20.36 -10.54 -3.24
C PRO A 321 21.22 -11.79 -3.38
N THR A 322 21.99 -11.89 -4.47
CA THR A 322 22.99 -12.94 -4.63
C THR A 322 24.05 -12.77 -3.53
N PRO A 323 24.38 -13.81 -2.75
CA PRO A 323 25.47 -13.71 -1.80
C PRO A 323 26.74 -13.32 -2.57
N SER A 324 27.43 -12.27 -2.11
CA SER A 324 28.73 -11.92 -2.65
C SER A 324 29.63 -13.14 -2.52
N SER A 325 30.11 -13.68 -3.64
CA SER A 325 31.17 -14.68 -3.63
C SER A 325 32.40 -14.01 -2.99
N GLY A 326 32.56 -14.20 -1.69
CA GLY A 326 33.76 -13.78 -0.97
C GLY A 326 34.95 -14.40 -1.66
N GLY A 327 35.79 -13.57 -2.26
CA GLY A 327 37.09 -13.98 -2.75
C GLY A 327 37.86 -14.61 -1.60
N SER A 328 38.23 -15.87 -1.80
CA SER A 328 39.28 -16.59 -1.08
C SER A 328 40.59 -15.83 -1.12
#